data_AF-A0AAE3LW74-F1
#
_entry.id   AF-A0AAE3LW74-F1
#
_cell.length_a   1.000
_cell.length_b   1.000
_cell.length_c   1.000
_cell.angle_alpha   90.00
_cell.angle_beta   90.00
_cell.angle_gamma   90.00
#
_symmetry.space_group_name_H-M   'P 1'
#
loop_
_entity.id
_entity.type
_entity.pdbx_description
1 polymer ?
#
loop_
_entity_poly.entity_id
_entity_poly.type
_entity_poly.pdbx_seq_one_letter_code
_entity_poly.pdbx_strand_id
1 'polypeptide(L)'
;DALSYPMVSTHTDQPFRQFIEDTIKAEGLSHNVHFETNELIMIFSHVASGHACSILPKCAIEERERLGTVVARRIIDPEIKQSYLVVWPKSVPLTVASMAVRDTMMMLHIPDRH
;
A
#
# COMPACT_ATOMS: atom_id res chain seq x y z
N ASP A 1 -19.83 0.42 3.63
CA ASP A 1 -20.00 -1.04 3.49
C ASP A 1 -18.91 -1.69 2.61
N ALA A 2 -17.65 -1.23 2.67
CA ALA A 2 -16.57 -1.80 1.85
C ALA A 2 -15.94 -3.06 2.48
N LEU A 3 -16.02 -3.17 3.81
CA LEU A 3 -15.39 -4.23 4.59
C LEU A 3 -16.17 -5.57 4.54
N SER A 4 -17.40 -5.57 4.03
CA SER A 4 -18.22 -6.76 3.84
C SER A 4 -17.87 -7.53 2.55
N TYR A 5 -17.23 -6.88 1.57
CA TYR A 5 -16.80 -7.52 0.33
C TYR A 5 -15.65 -8.51 0.59
N PRO A 6 -15.59 -9.64 -0.13
CA PRO A 6 -14.46 -10.56 -0.07
C PRO A 6 -13.16 -9.83 -0.37
N MET A 7 -12.18 -9.96 0.52
CA MET A 7 -10.91 -9.27 0.41
C MET A 7 -9.76 -10.26 0.18
N VAL A 8 -8.89 -9.91 -0.76
CA VAL A 8 -7.55 -10.51 -0.86
C VAL A 8 -6.56 -9.60 -0.17
N SER A 9 -5.72 -10.16 0.70
CA SER A 9 -4.75 -9.39 1.46
C SER A 9 -3.36 -10.00 1.42
N THR A 10 -2.36 -9.19 1.77
CA THR A 10 -1.04 -9.68 2.16
C THR A 10 -1.11 -10.46 3.48
N HIS A 11 -0.09 -11.28 3.72
CA HIS A 11 0.03 -12.06 4.96
C HIS A 11 0.09 -11.16 6.20
N THR A 12 -0.34 -11.73 7.33
CA THR A 12 -0.41 -11.06 8.64
C THR A 12 0.95 -10.65 9.20
N ASP A 13 2.05 -11.24 8.73
CA ASP A 13 3.41 -10.88 9.12
C ASP A 13 3.92 -9.60 8.44
N GLN A 14 3.20 -9.07 7.45
CA GLN A 14 3.57 -7.85 6.76
C GLN A 14 3.20 -6.61 7.59
N PRO A 15 4.13 -5.66 7.82
CA PRO A 15 3.86 -4.45 8.60
C PRO A 15 2.67 -3.64 8.06
N PHE A 16 2.51 -3.60 6.74
CA PHE A 16 1.37 -2.93 6.12
C PHE A 16 0.04 -3.60 6.49
N ARG A 17 -0.03 -4.93 6.48
CA ARG A 17 -1.22 -5.67 6.90
C ARG A 17 -1.55 -5.40 8.35
N GLN A 18 -0.56 -5.47 9.24
CA GLN A 18 -0.78 -5.19 10.65
C GLN A 18 -1.31 -3.76 10.88
N PHE A 19 -0.75 -2.78 10.17
CA PHE A 19 -1.22 -1.40 10.23
C PHE A 19 -2.69 -1.24 9.79
N ILE A 20 -3.11 -1.93 8.73
CA ILE A 20 -4.52 -1.93 8.29
C ILE A 20 -5.43 -2.61 9.32
N GLU A 21 -5.03 -3.76 9.84
CA GLU A 21 -5.74 -4.51 10.88
C GLU A 21 -5.94 -3.66 12.15
N ASP A 22 -4.87 -3.01 12.62
CA ASP A 22 -4.91 -2.14 13.79
C ASP A 22 -5.84 -0.94 13.57
N THR A 23 -5.82 -0.37 12.36
CA THR A 23 -6.70 0.75 11.98
C THR A 23 -8.18 0.32 11.97
N ILE A 24 -8.49 -0.82 11.35
CA ILE A 24 -9.85 -1.37 11.29
C ILE A 24 -10.35 -1.71 12.70
N LYS A 25 -9.49 -2.32 13.52
CA LYS A 25 -9.81 -2.69 14.90
C LYS A 25 -10.02 -1.48 15.81
N ALA A 26 -9.26 -0.40 15.63
CA ALA A 26 -9.42 0.83 16.39
C ALA A 26 -10.80 1.47 16.19
N GLU A 27 -11.37 1.32 14.99
CA GLU A 27 -12.75 1.76 14.67
C GLU A 27 -13.83 0.75 15.12
N GLY A 28 -13.45 -0.35 15.77
CA GLY A 28 -14.39 -1.42 16.17
C GLY A 28 -14.98 -2.19 14.99
N LEU A 29 -14.30 -2.17 13.84
CA LEU A 29 -14.74 -2.82 12.60
C LEU A 29 -14.04 -4.17 12.39
N SER A 30 -14.50 -4.92 11.39
CA SER A 30 -13.85 -6.13 10.87
C SER A 30 -14.01 -6.21 9.36
N HIS A 31 -13.11 -6.93 8.69
CA HIS A 31 -13.12 -7.14 7.24
C HIS A 31 -13.13 -8.63 6.87
N ASN A 32 -13.71 -8.91 5.72
CA ASN A 32 -13.90 -10.27 5.21
C ASN A 32 -12.70 -10.74 4.39
N VAL A 33 -11.67 -11.27 5.06
CA VAL A 33 -10.47 -11.81 4.40
C VAL A 33 -10.78 -13.20 3.83
N HIS A 34 -10.83 -13.30 2.51
CA HIS A 34 -11.17 -14.54 1.82
C HIS A 34 -9.93 -15.26 1.28
N PHE A 35 -8.85 -14.51 1.01
CA PHE A 35 -7.58 -15.07 0.53
C PHE A 35 -6.39 -14.25 1.01
N GLU A 36 -5.29 -14.93 1.34
CA GLU A 36 -4.03 -14.31 1.76
C GLU A 36 -2.89 -14.69 0.81
N THR A 37 -2.13 -13.70 0.34
CA THR A 37 -0.96 -13.89 -0.53
C THR A 37 -0.07 -12.65 -0.53
N ASN A 38 1.26 -12.84 -0.57
CA ASN A 38 2.22 -11.74 -0.73
C ASN A 38 2.53 -11.44 -2.21
N GLU A 39 2.00 -12.24 -3.14
CA GLU A 39 2.25 -12.08 -4.56
C GLU A 39 1.28 -11.04 -5.15
N LEU A 40 1.79 -9.84 -5.46
CA LEU A 40 0.98 -8.77 -6.06
C LEU A 40 0.23 -9.22 -7.32
N ILE A 41 0.84 -10.09 -8.14
CA ILE A 41 0.20 -10.62 -9.34
C ILE A 41 -1.07 -11.43 -9.03
N MET A 42 -1.07 -12.19 -7.93
CA MET A 42 -2.23 -12.95 -7.47
C MET A 42 -3.31 -12.01 -6.94
N ILE A 43 -2.93 -11.00 -6.14
CA ILE A 43 -3.87 -9.98 -5.66
C ILE A 43 -4.58 -9.31 -6.84
N PHE A 44 -3.82 -8.87 -7.85
CA PHE A 44 -4.40 -8.23 -9.02
C PHE A 44 -5.27 -9.17 -9.87
N SER A 45 -4.88 -10.44 -10.01
CA SER A 45 -5.70 -11.43 -10.70
C SER A 45 -7.07 -11.60 -10.04
N HIS A 46 -7.10 -11.71 -8.71
CA HIS A 46 -8.35 -11.79 -7.94
C HIS A 46 -9.19 -10.52 -8.08
N VAL A 47 -8.58 -9.33 -7.96
CA VAL A 47 -9.29 -8.05 -8.10
C VAL A 47 -9.85 -7.87 -9.51
N ALA A 48 -9.04 -8.11 -10.55
CA ALA A 48 -9.45 -7.98 -11.95
C ALA A 48 -10.56 -8.98 -12.34
N SER A 49 -10.62 -10.13 -11.67
CA SER A 49 -11.71 -11.11 -11.87
C SER A 49 -13.06 -10.67 -11.30
N GLY A 50 -13.10 -9.62 -10.48
CA GLY A 50 -14.32 -9.08 -9.85
C GLY A 50 -14.82 -9.86 -8.63
N HIS A 51 -14.11 -10.91 -8.20
CA HIS A 51 -14.52 -11.75 -7.06
C HIS A 51 -14.08 -11.19 -5.70
N ALA A 52 -13.15 -10.24 -5.67
CA ALA A 52 -12.63 -9.68 -4.43
C ALA A 52 -12.08 -8.25 -4.59
N CYS A 53 -11.94 -7.55 -3.48
CA CYS A 53 -11.24 -6.27 -3.37
C CYS A 53 -9.89 -6.44 -2.63
N SER A 54 -9.07 -5.40 -2.62
CA SER A 54 -7.83 -5.37 -1.83
C SER A 54 -7.52 -3.94 -1.40
N ILE A 55 -6.82 -3.80 -0.27
CA ILE A 55 -6.26 -2.53 0.20
C ILE A 55 -4.77 -2.56 -0.09
N LEU A 56 -4.29 -1.63 -0.91
CA LEU A 56 -2.89 -1.53 -1.32
C LEU A 56 -2.43 -0.06 -1.31
N PRO A 57 -1.13 0.21 -1.13
CA PRO A 57 -0.58 1.54 -1.35
C PRO A 57 -0.81 2.02 -2.79
N LYS A 58 -1.08 3.32 -2.98
CA LYS A 58 -1.34 3.93 -4.29
C LYS A 58 -0.23 3.65 -5.31
N CYS A 59 1.03 3.65 -4.88
CA CYS A 59 2.18 3.36 -5.75
C CYS A 59 2.17 1.93 -6.33
N ALA A 60 1.51 0.97 -5.69
CA ALA A 60 1.42 -0.40 -6.19
C ALA A 60 0.38 -0.56 -7.32
N ILE A 61 -0.59 0.36 -7.40
CA ILE A 61 -1.74 0.26 -8.31
C ILE A 61 -1.68 1.26 -9.48
N GLU A 62 -0.85 2.29 -9.38
CA GLU A 62 -0.86 3.47 -10.27
C GLU A 62 -0.83 3.10 -11.76
N GLU A 63 0.08 2.20 -12.15
CA GLU A 63 0.19 1.70 -13.53
C GLU A 63 -1.10 1.01 -13.99
N ARG A 64 -1.65 0.14 -13.15
CA ARG A 64 -2.81 -0.69 -13.49
C ARG A 64 -4.10 0.11 -13.56
N GLU A 65 -4.22 1.13 -12.72
CA GLU A 65 -5.30 2.10 -12.75
C GLU A 65 -5.21 2.97 -13.99
N ARG A 66 -4.00 3.45 -14.35
CA ARG A 66 -3.78 4.21 -15.60
C ARG A 66 -4.16 3.39 -16.83
N LEU A 67 -3.89 2.09 -16.82
CA LEU A 67 -4.28 1.14 -17.87
C LEU A 67 -5.77 0.74 -17.81
N GLY A 68 -6.54 1.20 -16.82
CA GLY A 68 -7.96 0.87 -16.67
C GLY A 68 -8.23 -0.59 -16.27
N THR A 69 -7.21 -1.33 -15.85
CA THR A 69 -7.34 -2.76 -15.47
C THR A 69 -7.88 -2.95 -14.05
N VAL A 70 -7.79 -1.90 -13.23
CA VAL A 70 -8.35 -1.85 -11.88
C VAL A 70 -8.92 -0.45 -11.63
N VAL A 71 -9.94 -0.37 -10.77
CA VAL A 71 -10.44 0.90 -10.24
C VAL A 71 -10.03 1.00 -8.78
N ALA A 72 -9.39 2.10 -8.41
CA ALA A 72 -9.02 2.35 -7.03
C ALA A 72 -9.89 3.44 -6.40
N ARG A 73 -10.07 3.35 -5.07
CA ARG A 73 -10.76 4.36 -4.28
C ARG A 73 -9.93 4.66 -3.05
N ARG A 74 -9.75 5.94 -2.74
CA ARG A 74 -9.09 6.37 -1.51
C ARG A 74 -10.00 6.05 -0.33
N ILE A 75 -9.42 5.44 0.70
CA ILE A 75 -10.06 5.28 2.01
C ILE A 75 -9.95 6.62 2.73
N ILE A 76 -11.09 7.26 2.98
CA ILE A 76 -11.18 8.58 3.63
C ILE A 76 -11.65 8.50 5.08
N ASP A 77 -12.20 7.34 5.48
CA ASP A 77 -12.75 7.10 6.81
C ASP A 77 -12.57 5.62 7.21
N PRO A 78 -11.68 5.32 8.17
CA PRO A 78 -10.67 6.22 8.72
C PRO A 78 -9.64 6.59 7.63
N GLU A 79 -9.07 7.80 7.70
CA GLU A 79 -8.04 8.20 6.74
C GLU A 79 -6.74 7.42 6.97
N ILE A 80 -6.30 6.66 5.97
CA ILE A 80 -5.07 5.86 6.04
C ILE A 80 -3.93 6.59 5.34
N LYS A 81 -2.91 7.01 6.10
CA LYS A 81 -1.70 7.67 5.58
C LYS A 81 -0.46 6.81 5.80
N GLN A 82 0.28 6.56 4.73
CA GLN A 82 1.57 5.89 4.77
C GLN A 82 2.69 6.90 4.51
N SER A 83 3.71 6.90 5.35
CA SER A 83 4.92 7.71 5.18
C SER A 83 6.10 6.81 4.85
N TYR A 84 6.92 7.21 3.88
CA TYR A 84 8.16 6.52 3.52
C TYR A 84 9.36 7.32 4.00
N LEU A 85 10.36 6.64 4.55
CA LEU A 85 11.56 7.27 5.09
C LEU A 85 12.80 6.79 4.35
N VAL A 86 13.66 7.73 3.96
CA VAL A 86 15.01 7.42 3.46
C VAL A 86 15.96 7.43 4.65
N VAL A 87 16.51 6.27 4.99
CA VAL A 87 17.33 6.08 6.21
C VAL A 87 18.67 5.42 5.90
N TRP A 88 19.69 5.72 6.71
CA TRP A 88 21.00 5.08 6.67
C TRP A 88 21.59 4.92 8.09
N PRO A 89 22.50 3.95 8.33
CA PRO A 89 23.12 3.77 9.63
C PRO A 89 23.95 4.99 10.04
N LYS A 90 23.82 5.43 11.29
CA LYS A 90 24.62 6.56 11.82
C LYS A 90 26.13 6.29 11.79
N SER A 91 26.53 5.03 11.85
CA SER A 91 27.94 4.59 11.85
C SER A 91 28.60 4.60 10.48
N VAL A 92 27.84 4.78 9.40
CA VAL A 92 28.35 4.71 8.03
C VAL A 92 28.06 6.04 7.32
N PRO A 93 29.07 6.90 7.12
CA PRO A 93 28.92 8.12 6.35
C PRO A 93 28.46 7.80 4.93
N LEU A 94 27.54 8.61 4.40
CA LEU A 94 27.11 8.48 3.01
C LEU A 94 28.26 8.80 2.06
N THR A 95 28.46 7.94 1.06
CA THR A 95 29.36 8.26 -0.06
C THR A 95 28.76 9.37 -0.92
N VAL A 96 29.58 10.00 -1.77
CA VAL A 96 29.10 11.00 -2.75
C VAL A 96 27.98 10.43 -3.63
N ALA A 97 28.12 9.19 -4.10
CA ALA A 97 27.08 8.53 -4.89
C ALA A 97 25.79 8.29 -4.08
N SER A 98 25.92 7.86 -2.83
CA SER A 98 24.76 7.64 -1.95
C SER A 98 24.03 8.95 -1.61
N MET A 99 24.75 10.06 -1.45
CA MET A 99 24.15 11.38 -1.27
C MET A 99 23.36 11.80 -2.52
N ALA A 100 23.92 11.62 -3.72
CA ALA A 100 23.23 11.93 -4.96
C ALA A 100 21.94 11.10 -5.14
N VAL A 101 21.96 9.80 -4.79
CA VAL A 101 20.76 8.95 -4.80
C VAL A 101 19.73 9.43 -3.79
N ARG A 102 20.13 9.72 -2.54
CA ARG A 102 19.25 10.30 -1.52
C ARG A 102 18.59 11.57 -2.04
N ASP A 103 19.37 12.51 -2.56
CA ASP A 103 18.86 13.79 -3.03
C ASP A 103 17.90 13.60 -4.21
N THR A 104 18.20 12.67 -5.12
CA THR A 104 17.31 12.31 -6.22
C THR A 104 16.00 11.71 -5.70
N MET A 105 16.05 10.78 -4.74
CA MET A 105 14.84 10.20 -4.12
C MET A 105 14.00 11.26 -3.42
N MET A 106 14.63 12.21 -2.72
CA MET A 106 13.94 13.32 -2.06
C MET A 106 13.32 14.31 -3.06
N MET A 107 13.97 14.55 -4.21
CA MET A 107 13.42 15.39 -5.28
C MET A 107 12.28 14.72 -6.03
N LEU A 108 12.39 13.41 -6.30
CA LEU A 108 11.35 12.63 -6.97
C LEU A 108 10.13 12.37 -6.08
N HIS A 109 10.30 12.45 -4.76
CA HIS A 109 9.20 12.48 -3.81
C HIS A 109 8.50 13.85 -3.84
N ILE A 110 7.96 14.22 -5.01
CA ILE A 110 6.93 15.25 -5.11
C ILE A 110 5.64 14.52 -4.70
N PRO A 111 5.10 14.75 -3.49
CA PRO A 111 3.75 14.28 -3.21
C PRO A 111 2.83 14.89 -4.26
N ASP A 112 1.98 14.08 -4.88
CA ASP A 112 0.93 14.57 -5.77
C ASP A 112 0.28 15.80 -5.12
N ARG A 113 0.54 16.96 -5.72
CA ARG A 113 -0.36 18.10 -5.56
C ARG A 113 -1.62 17.65 -6.27
N HIS A 114 -2.65 17.31 -5.51
CA HIS A 114 -4.08 17.60 -5.70
C HIS A 114 -4.95 16.62 -4.93
#